data_AF-A0A966E2G5-F1
#
_entry.id   AF-A0A966E2G5-F1
#
_cell.length_a   1.000
_cell.length_b   1.000
_cell.length_c   1.000
_cell.angle_alpha   90.00
_cell.angle_beta   90.00
_cell.angle_gamma   90.00
#
_symmetry.space_group_name_H-M   'P 1'
#
loop_
_entity.id
_entity.type
_entity.pdbx_description
1 polymer ?
#
loop_
_entity_poly.entity_id
_entity_poly.type
_entity_poly.pdbx_seq_one_letter_code
_entity_poly.pdbx_strand_id
1 'polypeptide(L)' 'VYLSAMSRLGLDSSKCIVFEDSANGVRAGKRAGAWVIAVPDPADISNPAFADADVVLSSLTEFSMDHVSPTV' A
#
# COMPACT_ATOMS: atom_id res chain seq x y z
N VAL A 1 -2.19 4.30 12.47
CA VAL A 1 -0.86 3.65 12.45
C VAL A 1 0.10 4.37 11.50
N TYR A 2 -0.19 4.46 10.20
CA TYR A 2 0.77 5.05 9.23
C TYR A 2 1.17 6.49 9.49
N LEU A 3 0.22 7.40 9.74
CA LEU A 3 0.57 8.81 10.07
C LEU A 3 1.55 8.91 11.23
N SER A 4 1.39 8.07 12.26
CA SER A 4 2.31 8.02 13.39
C SER A 4 3.67 7.42 13.02
N ALA A 5 3.71 6.39 12.16
CA ALA A 5 4.95 5.81 11.67
C ALA A 5 5.74 6.81 10.81
N MET A 6 5.08 7.45 9.85
CA MET A 6 5.64 8.50 8.99
C MET A 6 6.19 9.66 9.82
N SER A 7 5.41 10.15 10.79
CA SER A 7 5.84 11.20 11.71
C SER A 7 7.10 10.81 12.50
N ARG A 8 7.18 9.57 13.00
CA ARG A 8 8.37 9.08 13.73
C ARG A 8 9.59 8.90 12.84
N LEU A 9 9.39 8.61 11.57
CA LEU A 9 10.47 8.52 10.56
C LEU A 9 10.84 9.89 9.97
N GLY A 10 10.08 10.94 10.26
CA GLY A 10 10.30 12.28 9.68
C GLY A 10 10.05 12.33 8.17
N LEU A 11 9.18 11.46 7.65
CA LEU A 11 8.87 11.37 6.22
C LEU A 11 7.45 11.89 5.94
N ASP A 12 7.31 12.56 4.81
CA ASP A 12 6.00 12.93 4.25
C ASP A 12 5.32 11.70 3.63
N SER A 13 3.99 11.63 3.72
CA SER A 13 3.23 10.49 3.22
C SER A 13 3.41 10.26 1.71
N SER A 14 3.62 11.32 0.93
CA SER A 14 3.89 11.24 -0.52
C SER A 14 5.22 10.53 -0.85
N LYS A 15 6.12 10.41 0.13
CA LYS A 15 7.42 9.72 0.01
C LYS A 15 7.39 8.31 0.60
N CYS A 16 6.22 7.81 0.99
CA CYS A 16 6.07 6.52 1.65
C CYS A 16 5.25 5.56 0.79
N ILE A 17 5.71 4.31 0.76
CA ILE A 17 4.96 3.16 0.26
C ILE A 17 4.48 2.35 1.46
N VAL A 18 3.22 1.96 1.44
CA VAL A 18 2.61 1.06 2.43
C VAL A 18 2.29 -0.26 1.74
N PHE A 19 2.85 -1.36 2.26
CA PHE A 19 2.47 -2.71 1.87
C PHE A 19 1.40 -3.22 2.83
N GLU A 20 0.30 -3.76 2.30
CA GLU A 20 -0.83 -4.24 3.12
C GLU A 20 -1.45 -5.53 2.57
N ASP A 21 -1.83 -6.43 3.46
CA ASP A 21 -2.51 -7.69 3.13
C ASP A 21 -4.03 -7.61 3.35
N SER A 22 -4.53 -6.54 3.96
CA SER A 22 -5.94 -6.38 4.32
C SER A 22 -6.58 -5.14 3.68
N ALA A 23 -7.85 -5.25 3.27
CA ALA A 23 -8.60 -4.11 2.71
C ALA A 23 -8.79 -2.95 3.72
N ASN A 24 -8.78 -3.26 5.02
CA ASN A 24 -8.81 -2.23 6.08
C ASN A 24 -7.50 -1.45 6.13
N GLY A 25 -6.37 -2.16 6.07
CA GLY A 25 -5.05 -1.56 6.01
C GLY A 25 -4.87 -0.71 4.76
N VAL A 26 -5.29 -1.23 3.59
CA VAL A 26 -5.26 -0.48 2.33
C VAL A 26 -5.96 0.87 2.47
N ARG A 27 -7.22 0.87 2.93
CA ARG A 27 -7.99 2.11 3.14
C ARG A 27 -7.32 3.04 4.15
N ALA A 28 -6.73 2.50 5.21
CA ALA A 28 -6.01 3.31 6.20
C ALA A 28 -4.73 3.93 5.61
N GLY A 29 -3.99 3.21 4.75
CA GLY A 29 -2.81 3.69 4.04
C GLY A 29 -3.15 4.80 3.05
N LYS A 30 -4.20 4.59 2.25
CA LYS A 30 -4.71 5.61 1.31
C LYS A 30 -5.17 6.88 2.03
N ARG A 31 -5.92 6.75 3.13
CA ARG A 31 -6.33 7.89 3.97
C ARG A 31 -5.16 8.62 4.63
N ALA A 32 -4.04 7.93 4.85
CA ALA A 32 -2.82 8.55 5.34
C ALA A 32 -2.02 9.27 4.24
N GLY A 33 -2.46 9.20 2.97
CA GLY A 33 -1.82 9.87 1.84
C GLY A 33 -0.62 9.13 1.27
N ALA A 34 -0.49 7.82 1.54
CA ALA A 34 0.58 6.98 0.99
C ALA A 34 0.22 6.41 -0.38
N TRP A 35 1.26 5.99 -1.11
CA TRP A 35 1.14 4.98 -2.16
C TRP A 35 0.99 3.60 -1.53
N VAL A 36 -0.03 2.84 -1.90
CA VAL A 36 -0.37 1.58 -1.26
C VAL A 36 -0.27 0.43 -2.25
N ILE A 37 0.55 -0.56 -1.91
CA ILE A 37 0.68 -1.82 -2.62
C ILE A 37 0.01 -2.91 -1.78
N ALA A 38 -1.08 -3.48 -2.27
CA ALA A 38 -1.73 -4.60 -1.63
C ALA A 38 -1.05 -5.91 -2.01
N VAL A 39 -0.87 -6.80 -1.03
CA VAL A 39 -0.46 -8.20 -1.23
C VAL A 39 -1.42 -9.09 -0.44
N PRO A 40 -2.65 -9.31 -0.96
CA PRO A 40 -3.69 -10.05 -0.25
C PRO A 40 -3.30 -11.50 0.01
N ASP A 41 -3.98 -12.14 0.96
CA ASP A 41 -4.00 -13.60 1.00
C ASP A 41 -4.52 -14.15 -0.34
N PRO A 42 -3.97 -15.25 -0.88
CA PRO A 42 -4.44 -15.84 -2.13
C PRO A 42 -5.94 -16.12 -2.19
N ALA A 43 -6.58 -16.41 -1.05
CA ALA A 43 -8.03 -16.60 -0.97
C ALA A 43 -8.83 -15.31 -1.27
N ASP A 44 -8.23 -14.15 -1.02
CA ASP A 44 -8.86 -12.84 -1.10
C ASP A 44 -8.37 -11.99 -2.29
N ILE A 45 -7.48 -12.51 -3.15
CA ILE A 45 -6.88 -11.73 -4.25
C ILE A 45 -7.90 -11.14 -5.24
N SER A 46 -9.05 -11.79 -5.39
CA SER A 46 -10.15 -11.33 -6.26
C SER A 46 -11.17 -10.46 -5.53
N ASN A 47 -10.95 -10.15 -4.25
CA ASN A 47 -11.86 -9.37 -3.46
C ASN A 47 -11.85 -7.90 -3.93
N PRO A 48 -12.99 -7.35 -4.38
CA PRO A 48 -13.07 -5.97 -4.87
C PRO A 48 -12.73 -4.93 -3.81
N ALA A 49 -12.69 -5.30 -2.52
CA ALA A 49 -12.29 -4.41 -1.44
C ALA A 49 -10.82 -3.92 -1.54
N PHE A 50 -9.99 -4.55 -2.37
CA PHE A 50 -8.63 -4.10 -2.67
C PHE A 50 -8.54 -3.05 -3.78
N ALA A 51 -9.67 -2.68 -4.42
CA ALA A 51 -9.69 -1.72 -5.52
C ALA A 51 -9.18 -0.31 -5.16
N ASP A 52 -9.11 0.02 -3.87
CA ASP A 52 -8.56 1.29 -3.37
C ASP A 52 -7.01 1.32 -3.38
N ALA A 53 -6.35 0.15 -3.50
CA ALA A 53 -4.88 0.08 -3.58
C ALA A 53 -4.38 0.61 -4.93
N ASP A 54 -3.17 1.18 -4.94
CA ASP A 54 -2.57 1.67 -6.18
C ASP A 54 -2.01 0.52 -7.05
N VAL A 55 -1.55 -0.54 -6.39
CA VAL A 55 -1.07 -1.77 -7.01
C VAL A 55 -1.57 -2.95 -6.18
N VAL A 56 -1.93 -4.06 -6.84
CA VAL A 56 -2.23 -5.34 -6.19
C VAL A 56 -1.27 -6.38 -6.76
N LEU A 57 -0.49 -7.04 -5.89
CA LEU A 57 0.43 -8.11 -6.26
C LEU A 57 -0.06 -9.44 -5.66
N SER A 58 0.22 -10.55 -6.34
CA SER A 58 -0.01 -11.89 -5.78
C SER A 58 1.05 -12.29 -4.76
N SER A 59 2.22 -11.66 -4.80
CA SER A 59 3.34 -11.95 -3.90
C SER A 59 4.27 -10.74 -3.79
N LEU A 60 4.90 -10.57 -2.62
CA LEU A 60 5.98 -9.59 -2.43
C LEU A 60 7.18 -9.83 -3.36
N THR A 61 7.38 -11.06 -3.84
CA THR A 61 8.48 -11.38 -4.77
C THR A 61 8.31 -10.77 -6.16
N GLU A 62 7.11 -10.29 -6.50
CA GLU A 62 6.83 -9.62 -7.77
C GLU A 62 7.16 -8.12 -7.73
N PHE A 63 7.45 -7.58 -6.55
CA PHE A 63 7.75 -6.16 -6.38
C PHE A 63 9.00 -5.75 -7.17
N SER A 64 8.90 -4.61 -7.84
CA SER A 64 9.96 -3.97 -8.62
C SER A 64 9.77 -2.45 -8.59
N MET A 65 10.75 -1.71 -9.11
CA MET A 65 10.66 -0.24 -9.22
C MET A 65 9.51 0.23 -10.10
N ASP A 66 8.98 -0.61 -10.99
CA ASP A 66 7.83 -0.28 -11.85
C ASP A 66 6.53 -0.12 -11.05
N HIS A 67 6.49 -0.62 -9.83
CA HIS A 67 5.33 -0.56 -8.93
C HIS A 67 5.37 0.65 -7.99
N VAL A 68 6.43 1.46 -8.04
CA VAL A 68 6.56 2.69 -7.25
C VAL A 68 5.75 3.82 -7.91
N SER A 69 5.19 4.72 -7.10
CA SER A 69 4.41 5.88 -7.57
C SER A 69 5.15 6.63 -8.70
N PRO A 70 4.49 6.91 -9.84
CA PRO A 70 5.10 7.58 -11.00
C PRO A 70 5.47 9.04 -10.76
N THR A 71 5.17 9.59 -9.58
CA THR A 71 5.38 11.01 -9.22
C THR A 71 6.56 11.23 -8.28
N VAL A 72 7.39 10.20 -8.03
CA VAL A 72 8.66 10.30 -7.28
C VAL A 72 9.82 10.59 -8.25
#